data_AF-A0A328SW22-F1
#
_entry.id   AF-A0A328SW22-F1
#
_cell.length_a   1.000
_cell.length_b   1.000
_cell.length_c   1.000
_cell.angle_alpha   90.00
_cell.angle_beta   90.00
_cell.angle_gamma   90.00
#
_symmetry.space_group_name_H-M   'P 1'
#
loop_
_entity.id
_entity.type
_entity.pdbx_description
1 polymer ?
#
loop_
_entity_poly.entity_id
_entity_poly.type
_entity_poly.pdbx_seq_one_letter_code
_entity_poly.pdbx_strand_id
1 'polypeptide(L)'
;MKPMNMKDGNILIQYNHDVASIVLADIVAEHWSEIEKQHQRALATSEVLITPHGNNKFDDFGKKSLFGRCYMFMDAQEPEVLRIERCNG
;
A
#
# COMPACT_ATOMS: atom_id res chain seq x y z
N MET A 1 -1.12 -0.58 -9.31
CA MET A 1 -2.01 -0.76 -8.14
C MET A 1 -3.34 -0.12 -8.46
N LYS A 2 -4.45 -0.85 -8.25
CA LYS A 2 -5.81 -0.35 -8.50
C LYS A 2 -6.67 -0.58 -7.24
N PRO A 3 -6.81 0.41 -6.36
CA PRO A 3 -7.66 0.29 -5.18
C PRO A 3 -9.14 0.46 -5.56
N MET A 4 -10.03 -0.32 -4.92
CA MET A 4 -11.47 -0.32 -5.14
C MET A 4 -12.21 -0.48 -3.81
N ASN A 5 -13.22 0.35 -3.58
CA ASN A 5 -14.10 0.20 -2.41
C ASN A 5 -14.98 -1.05 -2.56
N MET A 6 -15.10 -1.80 -1.47
CA MET A 6 -16.06 -2.90 -1.32
C MET A 6 -17.31 -2.40 -0.58
N LYS A 7 -18.41 -3.17 -0.65
CA LYS A 7 -19.71 -2.78 -0.06
C LYS A 7 -19.70 -2.74 1.47
N ASP A 8 -18.78 -3.46 2.08
CA ASP A 8 -18.59 -3.60 3.53
C ASP A 8 -17.60 -2.57 4.10
N GLY A 9 -17.10 -1.65 3.27
CA GLY A 9 -16.10 -0.65 3.68
C GLY A 9 -14.65 -1.13 3.61
N ASN A 10 -14.41 -2.39 3.23
CA ASN A 10 -13.08 -2.88 2.91
C ASN A 10 -12.57 -2.25 1.61
N ILE A 11 -11.25 -2.30 1.40
CA ILE A 11 -10.63 -1.89 0.13
C ILE A 11 -9.92 -3.08 -0.48
N LEU A 12 -10.30 -3.41 -1.72
CA LEU A 12 -9.58 -4.37 -2.55
C LEU A 12 -8.49 -3.62 -3.32
N ILE A 13 -7.25 -4.07 -3.18
CA ILE A 13 -6.12 -3.54 -3.93
C ILE A 13 -5.64 -4.60 -4.92
N GLN A 14 -5.85 -4.34 -6.21
CA GLN A 14 -5.34 -5.20 -7.27
C GLN A 14 -3.96 -4.77 -7.75
N TYR A 15 -3.08 -5.74 -7.92
CA TYR A 15 -1.76 -5.60 -8.51
C TYR A 15 -1.73 -6.32 -9.87
N ASN A 16 -0.55 -6.37 -10.50
CA ASN A 16 -0.39 -7.10 -11.75
C ASN A 16 -0.44 -8.62 -11.48
N HIS A 17 -0.73 -9.41 -12.52
CA HIS A 17 -0.67 -10.89 -12.50
C HIS A 17 -1.55 -11.55 -11.43
N ASP A 18 -2.83 -11.16 -11.34
CA ASP A 18 -3.86 -11.78 -10.48
C ASP A 18 -3.57 -11.75 -8.97
N VAL A 19 -2.65 -10.89 -8.52
CA VAL A 19 -2.38 -10.67 -7.10
C VAL A 19 -3.27 -9.55 -6.56
N ALA A 20 -3.87 -9.76 -5.40
CA ALA A 20 -4.63 -8.75 -4.70
C ALA A 20 -4.43 -8.80 -3.19
N SER A 21 -4.58 -7.66 -2.53
CA SER A 21 -4.63 -7.54 -1.07
C SER A 21 -5.95 -6.91 -0.65
N ILE A 22 -6.44 -7.27 0.53
CA ILE A 22 -7.64 -6.69 1.12
C ILE A 22 -7.24 -5.89 2.35
N VAL A 23 -7.62 -4.62 2.38
CA VAL A 23 -7.51 -3.76 3.55
C VAL A 23 -8.82 -3.84 4.31
N LEU A 24 -8.79 -4.44 5.50
CA LEU A 24 -9.96 -4.65 6.34
C LEU A 24 -10.36 -3.34 7.03
N ALA A 25 -11.65 -3.01 6.99
CA ALA A 25 -12.22 -1.80 7.57
C ALA A 25 -11.97 -1.73 9.08
N ASP A 26 -12.09 -2.86 9.79
CA ASP A 26 -11.90 -2.92 11.25
C ASP A 26 -10.45 -2.62 11.64
N ILE A 27 -9.47 -3.18 10.90
CA ILE A 27 -8.04 -2.89 11.10
C ILE A 27 -7.73 -1.42 10.82
N VAL A 28 -8.33 -0.85 9.77
CA VAL A 28 -8.19 0.57 9.45
C VAL A 28 -8.77 1.43 10.56
N ALA A 29 -9.93 1.07 11.12
CA ALA A 29 -10.56 1.81 12.20
C ALA A 29 -9.71 1.75 13.48
N GLU A 30 -9.19 0.58 13.82
CA GLU A 30 -8.32 0.36 14.98
C GLU A 30 -7.04 1.21 14.91
N HIS A 31 -6.40 1.27 13.73
CA HIS A 31 -5.11 1.93 13.55
C HIS A 31 -5.19 3.29 12.83
N TRP A 32 -6.38 3.89 12.74
CA TRP A 32 -6.60 5.07 11.91
C TRP A 32 -5.64 6.23 12.22
N SER A 33 -5.44 6.51 13.52
CA SER A 33 -4.57 7.60 13.95
C SER A 33 -3.13 7.43 13.46
N GLU A 34 -2.61 6.21 13.43
CA GLU A 34 -1.27 5.92 12.94
C GLU A 34 -1.20 6.01 11.41
N ILE A 35 -2.18 5.44 10.71
CA ILE A 35 -2.29 5.55 9.25
C ILE A 35 -2.30 7.02 8.83
N GLU A 36 -3.14 7.84 9.46
CA GLU A 36 -3.25 9.26 9.17
C GLU A 36 -1.93 10.00 9.45
N LYS A 37 -1.26 9.70 10.55
CA LYS A 37 0.04 10.32 10.89
C LYS A 37 1.17 9.90 9.93
N GLN A 38 1.16 8.67 9.45
CA GLN A 38 2.31 8.05 8.76
C GLN A 38 2.12 7.84 7.27
N HIS A 39 0.93 8.06 6.68
CA HIS A 39 0.62 7.70 5.28
C HIS A 39 1.65 8.20 4.24
N GLN A 40 2.26 9.37 4.44
CA GLN A 40 3.29 9.87 3.51
C GLN A 40 4.57 9.02 3.50
N ARG A 41 4.88 8.30 4.58
CA ARG A 41 6.02 7.36 4.61
C ARG A 41 5.79 6.11 3.78
N ALA A 42 4.56 5.84 3.37
CA ALA A 42 4.25 4.76 2.42
C ALA A 42 4.63 5.13 0.97
N LEU A 43 5.11 6.36 0.73
CA LEU A 43 5.68 6.79 -0.55
C LEU A 43 7.16 6.40 -0.63
N ALA A 44 7.61 6.00 -1.82
CA ALA A 44 9.03 5.84 -2.08
C ALA A 44 9.73 7.21 -2.17
N THR A 45 11.04 7.25 -1.91
CA THR A 45 11.84 8.47 -2.05
C THR A 45 11.67 9.04 -3.46
N SER A 46 11.34 10.33 -3.55
CA SER A 46 11.09 11.06 -4.80
C SER A 46 9.86 10.59 -5.60
N GLU A 47 8.99 9.77 -5.02
CA GLU A 47 7.72 9.40 -5.64
C GLU A 47 6.72 10.58 -5.54
N VAL A 48 6.13 10.92 -6.68
CA VAL A 48 5.06 11.92 -6.76
C VAL A 48 3.82 11.25 -7.33
N LEU A 49 2.78 11.15 -6.51
CA LEU A 49 1.46 10.71 -6.92
C LEU A 49 0.58 11.93 -7.18
N ILE A 50 0.02 11.99 -8.39
CA ILE A 50 -0.92 13.03 -8.80
C ILE A 50 -2.31 12.59 -8.33
N THR A 51 -2.96 13.42 -7.52
CA THR A 51 -4.32 13.17 -7.01
C THR A 51 -5.24 14.34 -7.36
N PRO A 52 -6.58 14.16 -7.27
CA PRO A 52 -7.52 15.28 -7.40
C PRO A 52 -7.30 16.43 -6.41
N HIS A 53 -6.66 16.19 -5.26
CA HIS A 53 -6.38 17.19 -4.23
C HIS A 53 -5.01 17.87 -4.39
N GLY A 54 -4.24 17.46 -5.40
CA GLY A 54 -2.87 17.91 -5.66
C GLY A 54 -1.83 16.83 -5.37
N ASN A 55 -0.56 17.20 -5.54
CA ASN A 55 0.56 16.28 -5.45
C ASN A 55 0.72 15.77 -4.01
N ASN A 56 0.75 14.44 -3.83
CA ASN A 56 0.93 13.77 -2.54
C ASN A 56 -0.04 14.23 -1.44
N LYS A 57 -1.26 14.65 -1.82
CA LYS A 57 -2.36 14.96 -0.90
C LYS A 57 -3.44 13.90 -1.04
N PHE A 58 -3.80 13.26 0.06
CA PHE A 58 -4.68 12.09 0.03
C PHE A 58 -5.91 12.34 0.89
N ASP A 59 -7.07 11.97 0.35
CA ASP A 59 -8.29 11.78 1.13
C ASP A 59 -8.20 10.46 1.92
N ASP A 60 -9.23 10.15 2.70
CA ASP A 60 -9.20 8.95 3.54
C ASP A 60 -9.13 7.67 2.72
N PHE A 61 -9.75 7.64 1.54
CA PHE A 61 -9.61 6.51 0.62
C PHE A 61 -8.16 6.35 0.14
N GLY A 62 -7.50 7.44 -0.24
CA GLY A 62 -6.10 7.46 -0.63
C GLY A 62 -5.16 7.02 0.51
N LYS A 63 -5.38 7.49 1.73
CA LYS A 63 -4.60 7.09 2.93
C LYS A 63 -4.74 5.59 3.20
N LYS A 64 -5.96 5.04 3.16
CA LYS A 64 -6.22 3.60 3.31
C LYS A 64 -5.58 2.78 2.18
N SER A 65 -5.60 3.30 0.96
CA SER A 65 -4.96 2.66 -0.20
C SER A 65 -3.43 2.63 -0.08
N LEU A 66 -2.82 3.69 0.46
CA LEU A 66 -1.39 3.73 0.76
C LEU A 66 -1.02 2.74 1.87
N PHE A 67 -1.85 2.61 2.90
CA PHE A 67 -1.65 1.59 3.93
C PHE A 67 -1.67 0.18 3.34
N GLY A 68 -2.63 -0.13 2.47
CA GLY A 68 -2.66 -1.45 1.82
C GLY A 68 -1.48 -1.71 0.87
N ARG A 69 -0.83 -0.68 0.31
CA ARG A 69 0.45 -0.85 -0.41
C ARG A 69 1.53 -1.46 0.48
N CYS A 70 1.53 -1.16 1.78
CA CYS A 70 2.50 -1.72 2.72
C CYS A 70 2.37 -3.25 2.83
N TYR A 71 1.19 -3.83 2.55
CA TYR A 71 0.99 -5.28 2.65
C TYR A 71 1.83 -6.07 1.64
N MET A 72 2.10 -5.52 0.46
CA MET A 72 3.03 -6.14 -0.50
C MET A 72 4.47 -6.24 0.03
N PHE A 73 4.84 -5.41 1.00
CA PHE A 73 6.19 -5.36 1.56
C PHE A 73 6.28 -5.98 2.95
N MET A 74 5.16 -6.41 3.55
CA MET A 74 5.17 -7.03 4.89
C MET A 74 5.79 -8.42 4.87
N ASP A 75 5.70 -9.16 3.76
CA ASP A 75 6.36 -10.47 3.60
C ASP A 75 7.90 -10.34 3.42
N ALA A 76 8.41 -9.11 3.31
CA ALA A 76 9.82 -8.81 3.09
C ALA A 76 10.52 -8.22 4.33
N GLN A 77 9.93 -8.31 5.53
CA GLN A 77 10.56 -7.81 6.76
C GLN A 77 11.78 -8.65 7.18
N GLU A 78 11.76 -9.96 6.94
CA GLU A 78 12.90 -10.87 7.18
C GLU A 78 13.14 -11.76 5.94
N PRO A 79 13.58 -11.19 4.81
CA PRO A 79 13.77 -11.96 3.61
C PRO A 79 14.98 -12.89 3.78
N GLU A 80 14.75 -14.20 3.76
CA GLU A 80 15.85 -15.18 3.72
C GLU A 80 16.42 -15.24 2.29
N VAL A 81 17.68 -14.83 2.14
CA VAL A 81 18.37 -14.89 0.84
C VAL A 81 18.75 -16.34 0.55
N LEU A 82 17.90 -17.06 -0.18
CA LEU A 82 18.16 -18.46 -0.56
C LEU A 82 19.27 -18.60 -1.60
N ARG A 83 19.37 -17.68 -2.57
CA ARG A 83 20.37 -17.75 -3.65
C ARG A 83 20.56 -16.39 -4.34
N ILE A 84 21.82 -16.01 -4.60
CA ILE A 84 22.17 -14.87 -5.44
C ILE A 84 22.74 -15.40 -6.75
N GLU A 85 22.05 -15.16 -7.86
CA GLU A 85 22.53 -15.48 -9.20
C GLU A 85 23.13 -14.21 -9.82
N ARG A 86 24.37 -14.31 -10.29
CA ARG A 86 25.04 -13.24 -11.03
C ARG A 86 25.27 -13.72 -12.46
N CYS A 87 24.60 -13.10 -13.42
CA CYS A 87 25.00 -13.23 -14.82
C CYS A 87 26.21 -12.33 -15.03
N ASN A 88 27.39 -12.95 -15.15
CA ASN A 88 28.53 -12.26 -15.76
C ASN A 88 28.21 -12.10 -17.24
N GLY A 89 28.07 -10.85 -17.70
CA GLY A 89 28.11 -10.50 -19.11
C GLY A 89 29.51 -10.59 -19.68
#